data_AF-A0A3B0YCG9-F1
#
_entry.id   AF-A0A3B0YCG9-F1
#
_cell.length_a   1.000
_cell.length_b   1.000
_cell.length_c   1.000
_cell.angle_alpha   90.00
_cell.angle_beta   90.00
_cell.angle_gamma   90.00
#
_symmetry.space_group_name_H-M   'P 1'
#
loop_
_entity.id
_entity.type
_entity.pdbx_description
1 polymer ?
#
loop_
_entity_poly.entity_id
_entity_poly.type
_entity_poly.pdbx_seq_one_letter_code
_entity_poly.pdbx_strand_id
1 'polypeptide(L)'
;MTDINHIVINSSNIPKPFRSCEFLTYKIKRTVDKNPRTGSNLNNCSGYNIWNLCWDKITVEEYQNIIESNFNKTDPQFDKTKHLKYDIDHKWVILIPPSQSDNSIVDDIKEITSNKSIDETEKARLVSSRIGQGQYRKSLIEYWRGCAVTGYTDSAILVASHIKPWANSSNSERLDMYNGLLLTPNLDKAFDKGYISFADTGRIIISPLLEKPEIISINSSMTIELLNEHKIYLKFHRENVYKNT
;
A
#
# COMPACT_ATOMS: atom_id res chain seq x y z
N MET A 1 27.81 6.61 -12.60
CA MET A 1 27.37 6.01 -11.33
C MET A 1 26.01 5.39 -11.60
N THR A 2 25.90 4.07 -11.53
CA THR A 2 24.65 3.34 -11.80
C THR A 2 23.71 3.54 -10.62
N ASP A 3 22.52 4.08 -10.85
CA ASP A 3 21.50 4.31 -9.83
C ASP A 3 21.07 2.99 -9.19
N ILE A 4 21.55 2.74 -7.97
CA ILE A 4 21.26 1.54 -7.19
C ILE A 4 19.76 1.49 -6.81
N ASN A 5 19.06 2.64 -6.85
CA ASN A 5 17.69 2.86 -6.35
C ASN A 5 16.56 2.06 -7.03
N HIS A 6 16.85 1.29 -8.07
CA HIS A 6 15.84 0.53 -8.81
C HIS A 6 16.18 -0.97 -8.95
N ILE A 7 17.21 -1.46 -8.27
CA ILE A 7 17.72 -2.82 -8.45
C ILE A 7 17.28 -3.70 -7.29
N VAL A 8 16.64 -4.83 -7.58
CA VAL A 8 16.39 -5.88 -6.58
C VAL A 8 17.71 -6.44 -6.08
N ILE A 9 17.95 -6.41 -4.77
CA ILE A 9 19.18 -6.94 -4.15
C ILE A 9 18.96 -8.39 -3.69
N ASN A 10 19.89 -9.26 -4.08
CA ASN A 10 19.92 -10.68 -3.75
C ASN A 10 21.38 -11.16 -3.57
N SER A 11 21.58 -12.44 -3.26
CA SER A 11 22.93 -13.03 -3.06
C SER A 11 23.95 -12.77 -4.18
N SER A 12 23.50 -12.54 -5.42
CA SER A 12 24.36 -12.39 -6.59
C SER A 12 24.87 -10.97 -6.80
N ASN A 13 24.15 -9.96 -6.28
CA ASN A 13 24.44 -8.54 -6.51
C ASN A 13 24.46 -7.70 -5.22
N ILE A 14 24.47 -8.34 -4.05
CA ILE A 14 24.63 -7.64 -2.77
C ILE A 14 25.97 -6.88 -2.71
N PRO A 15 25.98 -5.58 -2.38
CA PRO A 15 27.21 -4.80 -2.27
C PRO A 15 28.17 -5.36 -1.22
N LYS A 16 29.48 -5.18 -1.45
CA LYS A 16 30.55 -5.54 -0.53
C LYS A 16 31.47 -4.31 -0.35
N PRO A 17 31.43 -3.61 0.81
CA PRO A 17 30.69 -3.94 2.03
C PRO A 17 29.18 -3.70 1.91
N PHE A 18 28.37 -4.56 2.55
CA PHE A 18 26.93 -4.36 2.64
C PHE A 18 26.61 -3.37 3.75
N ARG A 19 25.94 -2.27 3.41
CA ARG A 19 25.51 -1.23 4.35
C ARG A 19 23.98 -1.18 4.34
N SER A 20 23.35 -1.79 5.33
CA SER A 20 21.88 -1.87 5.40
C SER A 20 21.20 -0.48 5.46
N CYS A 21 21.90 0.55 5.93
CA CYS A 21 21.42 1.94 5.91
C CYS A 21 21.21 2.53 4.50
N GLU A 22 21.82 1.95 3.46
CA GLU A 22 21.61 2.38 2.06
C GLU A 22 20.29 1.84 1.48
N PHE A 23 19.65 0.90 2.18
CA PHE A 23 18.47 0.17 1.71
C PHE A 23 17.29 0.29 2.67
N LEU A 24 17.27 1.29 3.57
CA LEU A 24 16.25 1.42 4.63
C LEU A 24 14.81 1.33 4.11
N THR A 25 14.55 1.89 2.93
CA THR A 25 13.22 1.94 2.29
C THR A 25 12.89 0.71 1.45
N TYR A 26 13.84 -0.21 1.27
CA TYR A 26 13.60 -1.43 0.51
C TYR A 26 12.73 -2.38 1.31
N LYS A 27 11.83 -3.09 0.61
CA LYS A 27 10.99 -4.13 1.21
C LYS A 27 11.73 -5.46 1.21
N ILE A 28 11.73 -6.15 2.35
CA ILE A 28 12.25 -7.51 2.49
C ILE A 28 11.18 -8.48 2.03
N LYS A 29 11.47 -9.28 1.01
CA LYS A 29 10.60 -10.36 0.52
C LYS A 29 11.23 -11.70 0.77
N ARG A 30 10.46 -12.64 1.31
CA ARG A 30 10.90 -14.03 1.52
C ARG A 30 10.95 -14.79 0.19
N THR A 31 11.94 -15.65 0.02
CA THR A 31 12.09 -16.54 -1.14
C THR A 31 11.86 -18.01 -0.79
N VAL A 32 11.66 -18.33 0.49
CA VAL A 32 11.36 -19.68 0.98
C VAL A 32 10.10 -19.66 1.85
N ASP A 33 9.26 -20.68 1.70
CA ASP A 33 7.95 -20.76 2.36
C ASP A 33 8.02 -21.23 3.82
N LYS A 34 9.08 -21.96 4.17
CA LYS A 34 9.28 -22.53 5.51
C LYS A 34 10.50 -21.90 6.17
N ASN A 35 10.47 -21.81 7.51
CA ASN A 35 11.60 -21.33 8.29
C ASN A 35 12.82 -22.22 8.05
N PRO A 36 13.87 -21.70 7.39
CA PRO A 36 15.04 -22.51 7.05
C PRO A 36 16.02 -22.63 8.22
N ARG A 37 15.79 -21.90 9.32
CA ARG A 37 16.66 -21.92 10.50
C ARG A 37 16.17 -22.96 11.50
N THR A 38 17.05 -23.86 11.91
CA THR A 38 16.91 -24.70 13.11
C THR A 38 17.34 -23.97 14.39
N GLY A 39 17.33 -22.63 14.36
CA GLY A 39 17.93 -21.78 15.39
C GLY A 39 17.25 -21.88 16.75
N SER A 40 17.99 -21.59 17.81
CA SER A 40 17.44 -21.54 19.16
C SER A 40 16.53 -20.32 19.34
N ASN A 41 15.46 -20.47 20.13
CA ASN A 41 14.60 -19.37 20.58
C ASN A 41 15.27 -18.54 21.71
N LEU A 42 16.58 -18.67 21.90
CA LEU A 42 17.31 -17.97 22.96
C LEU A 42 17.67 -16.56 22.46
N ASN A 43 17.27 -15.56 23.23
CA ASN A 43 17.68 -14.16 23.01
C ASN A 43 19.22 -14.08 23.07
N ASN A 44 19.83 -13.20 22.24
CA ASN A 44 21.28 -12.99 22.12
C ASN A 44 22.12 -14.13 21.50
N CYS A 45 21.54 -14.97 20.62
CA CYS A 45 22.34 -15.88 19.78
C CYS A 45 22.43 -15.36 18.34
N SER A 46 23.56 -15.60 17.67
CA SER A 46 23.72 -15.41 16.21
C SER A 46 22.66 -16.16 15.38
N GLY A 47 21.99 -17.15 15.99
CA GLY A 47 20.85 -17.89 15.44
C GLY A 47 19.46 -17.36 15.80
N TYR A 48 19.32 -16.21 16.47
CA TYR A 48 18.01 -15.67 16.88
C TYR A 48 17.11 -15.49 15.65
N ASN A 49 15.94 -16.11 15.74
CA ASN A 49 15.11 -16.40 14.60
C ASN A 49 14.16 -15.23 14.27
N ILE A 50 14.71 -14.12 13.79
CA ILE A 50 13.94 -12.95 13.32
C ILE A 50 12.97 -13.36 12.19
N TRP A 51 13.17 -14.52 11.56
CA TRP A 51 12.22 -15.12 10.62
C TRP A 51 10.77 -15.13 11.13
N ASN A 52 10.53 -15.43 12.41
CA ASN A 52 9.17 -15.46 12.94
C ASN A 52 8.57 -14.05 13.13
N LEU A 53 9.41 -13.01 13.10
CA LEU A 53 9.03 -11.61 13.28
C LEU A 53 9.06 -10.81 11.97
N CYS A 54 9.66 -11.34 10.90
CA CYS A 54 9.78 -10.68 9.59
C CYS A 54 8.61 -11.00 8.69
N TRP A 55 7.54 -10.23 8.73
CA TRP A 55 6.37 -10.44 7.86
C TRP A 55 6.75 -10.11 6.40
N ASP A 56 6.10 -10.75 5.42
CA ASP A 56 6.41 -10.47 4.01
C ASP A 56 6.20 -8.98 3.73
N LYS A 57 7.19 -8.31 3.12
CA LYS A 57 7.20 -6.90 2.72
C LYS A 57 7.41 -5.84 3.81
N ILE A 58 7.97 -6.17 4.97
CA ILE A 58 8.49 -5.15 5.91
C ILE A 58 9.68 -4.37 5.30
N THR A 59 9.92 -3.14 5.74
CA THR A 59 11.09 -2.38 5.31
C THR A 59 12.37 -2.82 6.03
N VAL A 60 13.53 -2.50 5.46
CA VAL A 60 14.82 -2.70 6.15
C VAL A 60 14.89 -1.89 7.44
N GLU A 61 14.29 -0.70 7.49
CA GLU A 61 14.19 0.08 8.73
C GLU A 61 13.37 -0.64 9.81
N GLU A 62 12.20 -1.17 9.46
CA GLU A 62 11.36 -1.95 10.39
C GLU A 62 12.11 -3.19 10.90
N TYR A 63 12.84 -3.87 10.03
CA TYR A 63 13.71 -4.98 10.40
C TYR A 63 14.79 -4.58 11.41
N GLN A 64 15.45 -3.44 11.19
CA GLN A 64 16.44 -2.91 12.13
C GLN A 64 15.83 -2.55 13.49
N ASN A 65 14.63 -1.99 13.50
CA ASN A 65 13.90 -1.67 14.74
C ASN A 65 13.53 -2.93 15.53
N ILE A 66 13.18 -4.02 14.84
CA ILE A 66 12.95 -5.34 15.47
C ILE A 66 14.25 -5.84 16.11
N ILE A 67 15.40 -5.73 15.44
CA ILE A 67 16.70 -6.08 16.02
C ILE A 67 16.98 -5.24 17.27
N GLU A 68 16.79 -3.92 17.19
CA GLU A 68 17.04 -3.04 18.33
C GLU A 68 16.17 -3.31 19.55
N SER A 69 14.94 -3.77 19.32
CA SER A 69 13.98 -4.03 20.39
C SER A 69 14.15 -5.42 21.02
N ASN A 70 14.79 -6.36 20.31
CA ASN A 70 14.92 -7.76 20.75
C ASN A 70 16.35 -8.18 21.14
N PHE A 71 17.36 -7.37 20.85
CA PHE A 71 18.76 -7.67 21.16
C PHE A 71 19.36 -6.60 22.08
N ASN A 72 20.22 -7.04 22.99
CA ASN A 72 20.97 -6.12 23.84
C ASN A 72 22.03 -5.36 23.03
N LYS A 73 21.97 -4.03 23.02
CA LYS A 73 22.92 -3.16 22.30
C LYS A 73 24.37 -3.27 22.82
N THR A 74 24.56 -3.76 24.05
CA THR A 74 25.90 -3.99 24.60
C THR A 74 26.47 -5.37 24.26
N ASP A 75 25.71 -6.22 23.57
CA ASP A 75 26.19 -7.53 23.11
C ASP A 75 27.22 -7.36 21.98
N PRO A 76 28.42 -7.97 22.08
CA PRO A 76 29.42 -7.93 21.02
C PRO A 76 28.93 -8.48 19.66
N GLN A 77 27.87 -9.28 19.65
CA GLN A 77 27.25 -9.82 18.43
C GLN A 77 26.14 -8.92 17.85
N PHE A 78 25.74 -7.84 18.55
CA PHE A 78 24.71 -6.92 18.08
C PHE A 78 25.15 -6.22 16.78
N ASP A 79 24.43 -6.48 15.70
CA ASP A 79 24.67 -5.83 14.42
C ASP A 79 23.37 -5.78 13.59
N LYS A 80 22.96 -4.56 13.25
CA LYS A 80 21.73 -4.27 12.45
C LYS A 80 21.80 -4.78 11.00
N THR A 81 23.00 -5.05 10.51
CA THR A 81 23.33 -5.40 9.13
C THR A 81 23.60 -6.90 8.97
N LYS A 82 24.25 -7.52 9.97
CA LYS A 82 24.75 -8.90 9.90
C LYS A 82 23.64 -9.93 9.62
N HIS A 83 22.51 -9.84 10.29
CA HIS A 83 21.41 -10.78 10.11
C HIS A 83 20.79 -10.69 8.72
N LEU A 84 20.49 -9.48 8.25
CA LEU A 84 19.90 -9.27 6.93
C LEU A 84 20.84 -9.71 5.81
N LYS A 85 22.14 -9.37 5.94
CA LYS A 85 23.17 -9.83 5.00
C LYS A 85 23.22 -11.35 4.92
N TYR A 86 23.21 -12.01 6.08
CA TYR A 86 23.25 -13.47 6.16
C TYR A 86 22.04 -14.10 5.46
N ASP A 87 20.84 -13.55 5.66
CA ASP A 87 19.61 -14.04 5.02
C ASP A 87 19.62 -13.88 3.50
N ILE A 88 20.18 -12.76 3.01
CA ILE A 88 20.35 -12.52 1.57
C ILE A 88 21.37 -13.50 0.97
N ASP A 89 22.52 -13.67 1.62
CA ASP A 89 23.59 -14.58 1.18
C ASP A 89 23.10 -16.04 1.07
N HIS A 90 22.21 -16.47 1.98
CA HIS A 90 21.61 -17.81 1.97
C HIS A 90 20.38 -17.94 1.06
N LYS A 91 20.03 -16.88 0.31
CA LYS A 91 18.88 -16.86 -0.61
C LYS A 91 17.55 -17.12 0.08
N TRP A 92 17.38 -16.65 1.31
CA TRP A 92 16.12 -16.74 2.07
C TRP A 92 15.27 -15.49 1.94
N VAL A 93 15.91 -14.35 1.66
CA VAL A 93 15.24 -13.08 1.39
C VAL A 93 15.90 -12.34 0.23
N ILE A 94 15.13 -11.43 -0.37
CA ILE A 94 15.61 -10.42 -1.33
C ILE A 94 15.14 -9.04 -0.88
N LEU A 95 15.87 -7.99 -1.26
CA LEU A 95 15.43 -6.60 -1.07
C LEU A 95 14.80 -6.09 -2.36
N ILE A 96 13.56 -5.63 -2.26
CA ILE A 96 12.81 -5.04 -3.35
C ILE A 96 12.88 -3.52 -3.21
N PRO A 97 13.31 -2.79 -4.25
CA PRO A 97 13.31 -1.33 -4.21
C PRO A 97 11.89 -0.81 -3.98
N PRO A 98 11.73 0.33 -3.30
CA PRO A 98 10.42 0.95 -3.16
C PRO A 98 9.80 1.19 -4.54
N SER A 99 8.57 0.74 -4.73
CA SER A 99 7.82 1.04 -5.96
C SER A 99 7.51 2.54 -6.00
N GLN A 100 7.46 3.15 -7.19
CA GLN A 100 7.07 4.56 -7.33
C GLN A 100 5.69 4.85 -6.68
N SER A 101 4.82 3.84 -6.56
CA SER A 101 3.54 3.95 -5.85
C SER A 101 3.65 3.99 -4.32
N ASP A 102 4.73 3.48 -3.71
CA ASP A 102 4.97 3.60 -2.27
C ASP A 102 5.67 4.93 -1.91
N ASN A 103 6.43 5.51 -2.85
CA ASN A 103 7.18 6.75 -2.67
C ASN A 103 6.30 8.03 -2.63
N SER A 104 5.10 8.01 -3.21
CA SER A 104 4.23 9.20 -3.27
C SER A 104 3.97 9.81 -1.89
N ILE A 105 3.69 9.02 -0.86
CA ILE A 105 3.28 9.57 0.45
C ILE A 105 4.47 10.20 1.18
N VAL A 106 5.64 9.55 1.15
CA VAL A 106 6.84 10.04 1.85
C VAL A 106 7.38 11.29 1.17
N ASP A 107 7.36 11.33 -0.16
CA ASP A 107 7.81 12.50 -0.92
C ASP A 107 6.80 13.66 -0.79
N ASP A 108 5.49 13.38 -0.82
CA ASP A 108 4.45 14.39 -0.56
C ASP A 108 4.58 14.98 0.86
N ILE A 109 4.84 14.14 1.87
CA ILE A 109 5.06 14.60 3.26
C ILE A 109 6.32 15.46 3.35
N LYS A 110 7.42 15.06 2.71
CA LYS A 110 8.67 15.85 2.70
C LYS A 110 8.47 17.21 2.03
N GLU A 111 7.74 17.25 0.92
CA GLU A 111 7.40 18.49 0.22
C GLU A 111 6.56 19.43 1.11
N ILE A 112 5.51 18.90 1.77
CA ILE A 112 4.68 19.68 2.70
C ILE A 112 5.50 20.20 3.88
N THR A 113 6.34 19.36 4.47
CA THR A 113 7.09 19.70 5.69
C THR A 113 8.21 20.73 5.41
N SER A 114 8.82 20.64 4.23
CA SER A 114 9.89 21.56 3.77
C SER A 114 9.37 22.91 3.26
N ASN A 115 8.07 23.03 3.00
CA ASN A 115 7.48 24.27 2.51
C ASN A 115 7.40 25.34 3.62
N LYS A 116 8.21 26.40 3.48
CA LYS A 116 8.28 27.51 4.45
C LYS A 116 7.10 28.49 4.36
N SER A 117 6.28 28.42 3.31
CA SER A 117 5.13 29.33 3.14
C SER A 117 3.85 28.85 3.85
N ILE A 118 3.89 27.65 4.45
CA ILE A 118 2.77 27.04 5.16
C ILE A 118 3.10 27.05 6.65
N ASP A 119 2.14 27.45 7.49
CA ASP A 119 2.35 27.42 8.94
C ASP A 119 2.35 25.98 9.50
N GLU A 120 2.91 25.80 10.69
CA GLU A 120 3.07 24.48 11.31
C GLU A 120 1.75 23.74 11.58
N THR A 121 0.67 24.46 11.88
CA THR A 121 -0.68 23.88 12.08
C THR A 121 -1.23 23.37 10.76
N GLU A 122 -1.06 24.14 9.69
CA GLU A 122 -1.52 23.77 8.37
C GLU A 122 -0.67 22.63 7.77
N LYS A 123 0.64 22.59 8.02
CA LYS A 123 1.50 21.44 7.70
C LYS A 123 1.04 20.18 8.42
N ALA A 124 0.78 20.25 9.74
CA ALA A 124 0.32 19.10 10.51
C ALA A 124 -1.00 18.54 9.97
N ARG A 125 -1.91 19.41 9.54
CA ARG A 125 -3.17 19.04 8.88
C ARG A 125 -2.96 18.37 7.53
N LEU A 126 -2.09 18.93 6.69
CA LEU A 126 -1.76 18.39 5.36
C LEU A 126 -1.06 17.02 5.47
N VAL A 127 -0.10 16.87 6.38
CA VAL A 127 0.57 15.61 6.67
C VAL A 127 -0.41 14.57 7.18
N SER A 128 -1.28 14.93 8.14
CA SER A 128 -2.32 14.03 8.65
C SER A 128 -3.28 13.57 7.56
N SER A 129 -3.64 14.47 6.63
CA SER A 129 -4.45 14.13 5.45
C SER A 129 -3.74 13.13 4.54
N ARG A 130 -2.44 13.32 4.26
CA ARG A 130 -1.62 12.41 3.43
C ARG A 130 -1.45 11.04 4.08
N ILE A 131 -1.20 10.99 5.38
CA ILE A 131 -1.13 9.74 6.15
C ILE A 131 -2.48 9.03 6.11
N GLY A 132 -3.58 9.75 6.34
CA GLY A 132 -4.94 9.21 6.30
C GLY A 132 -5.30 8.63 4.93
N GLN A 133 -4.95 9.33 3.84
CA GLN A 133 -5.12 8.83 2.47
C GLN A 133 -4.26 7.59 2.20
N GLY A 134 -3.03 7.55 2.71
CA GLY A 134 -2.14 6.39 2.61
C GLY A 134 -2.67 5.16 3.33
N GLN A 135 -3.11 5.32 4.58
CA GLN A 135 -3.73 4.26 5.37
C GLN A 135 -5.03 3.76 4.72
N TYR A 136 -5.90 4.68 4.29
CA TYR A 136 -7.13 4.36 3.58
C TYR A 136 -6.86 3.53 2.31
N ARG A 137 -5.92 3.96 1.47
CA ARG A 137 -5.51 3.22 0.27
C ARG A 137 -4.99 1.83 0.62
N LYS A 138 -4.15 1.71 1.64
CA LYS A 138 -3.59 0.42 2.08
C LYS A 138 -4.72 -0.53 2.52
N SER A 139 -5.66 -0.06 3.32
CA SER A 139 -6.82 -0.84 3.76
C SER A 139 -7.66 -1.33 2.57
N LEU A 140 -7.87 -0.50 1.54
CA LEU A 140 -8.59 -0.92 0.33
C LEU A 140 -7.83 -1.98 -0.48
N ILE A 141 -6.50 -1.86 -0.59
CA ILE A 141 -5.67 -2.87 -1.27
C ILE A 141 -5.74 -4.21 -0.53
N GLU A 142 -5.70 -4.19 0.80
CA GLU A 142 -5.80 -5.40 1.63
C GLU A 142 -7.18 -6.05 1.55
N TYR A 143 -8.24 -5.23 1.56
CA TYR A 143 -9.63 -5.68 1.46
C TYR A 143 -9.97 -6.24 0.07
N TRP A 144 -9.81 -5.43 -0.98
CA TRP A 144 -10.23 -5.79 -2.34
C TRP A 144 -9.26 -6.74 -3.04
N ARG A 145 -7.96 -6.71 -2.70
CA ARG A 145 -6.88 -7.53 -3.30
C ARG A 145 -6.70 -7.40 -4.83
N GLY A 146 -7.44 -6.49 -5.45
CA GLY A 146 -7.47 -6.21 -6.87
C GLY A 146 -8.62 -5.26 -7.18
N CYS A 147 -8.84 -4.94 -8.45
CA CYS A 147 -9.97 -4.10 -8.83
C CYS A 147 -11.28 -4.78 -8.42
N ALA A 148 -12.14 -4.06 -7.70
CA ALA A 148 -13.45 -4.52 -7.22
C ALA A 148 -14.36 -5.05 -8.35
N VAL A 149 -14.16 -4.55 -9.58
CA VAL A 149 -14.98 -4.88 -10.75
C VAL A 149 -14.28 -5.88 -11.67
N THR A 150 -13.03 -5.63 -12.03
CA THR A 150 -12.33 -6.39 -13.08
C THR A 150 -11.41 -7.48 -12.52
N GLY A 151 -11.13 -7.47 -11.22
CA GLY A 151 -10.16 -8.37 -10.58
C GLY A 151 -8.69 -8.06 -10.90
N TYR A 152 -8.37 -6.99 -11.64
CA TYR A 152 -6.99 -6.62 -11.96
C TYR A 152 -6.17 -6.39 -10.68
N THR A 153 -5.04 -7.10 -10.52
CA THR A 153 -4.36 -7.20 -9.20
C THR A 153 -3.17 -6.26 -9.00
N ASP A 154 -2.62 -5.68 -10.07
CA ASP A 154 -1.48 -4.77 -9.91
C ASP A 154 -1.93 -3.42 -9.35
N SER A 155 -1.75 -3.28 -8.03
CA SER A 155 -2.17 -2.11 -7.27
C SER A 155 -1.48 -0.82 -7.69
N ALA A 156 -0.37 -0.87 -8.44
CA ALA A 156 0.35 0.34 -8.85
C ALA A 156 -0.51 1.26 -9.72
N ILE A 157 -1.41 0.71 -10.53
CA ILE A 157 -2.29 1.48 -11.42
C ILE A 157 -3.73 1.63 -10.88
N LEU A 158 -4.08 0.95 -9.79
CA LEU A 158 -5.42 1.01 -9.22
C LEU A 158 -5.62 2.29 -8.42
N VAL A 159 -6.82 2.82 -8.44
CA VAL A 159 -7.24 4.02 -7.72
C VAL A 159 -8.10 3.64 -6.52
N ALA A 160 -7.81 4.23 -5.37
CA ALA A 160 -8.61 4.14 -4.16
C ALA A 160 -9.72 5.19 -4.23
N SER A 161 -10.88 4.80 -4.76
CA SER A 161 -11.99 5.71 -5.07
C SER A 161 -13.00 5.74 -3.91
N HIS A 162 -13.34 6.92 -3.41
CA HIS A 162 -14.39 7.07 -2.40
C HIS A 162 -15.78 6.86 -3.01
N ILE A 163 -16.66 6.10 -2.35
CA ILE A 163 -18.04 5.92 -2.78
C ILE A 163 -18.85 7.19 -2.52
N LYS A 164 -18.88 7.66 -1.27
CA LYS A 164 -19.38 8.97 -0.89
C LYS A 164 -18.20 9.96 -1.03
N PRO A 165 -18.30 10.99 -1.89
CA PRO A 165 -17.19 11.90 -2.14
C PRO A 165 -16.59 12.48 -0.86
N TRP A 166 -15.27 12.68 -0.86
CA TRP A 166 -14.51 13.17 0.29
C TRP A 166 -15.06 14.49 0.86
N ALA A 167 -15.53 15.38 -0.03
CA ALA A 167 -16.12 16.67 0.33
C ALA A 167 -17.43 16.54 1.13
N ASN A 168 -18.17 15.45 0.92
CA ASN A 168 -19.44 15.17 1.60
C ASN A 168 -19.30 14.18 2.77
N SER A 169 -18.10 13.63 2.97
CA SER A 169 -17.80 12.64 4.01
C SER A 169 -17.31 13.30 5.30
N SER A 170 -17.78 12.80 6.43
CA SER A 170 -17.23 13.07 7.76
C SER A 170 -15.84 12.46 7.93
N ASN A 171 -15.11 12.85 8.99
CA ASN A 171 -13.75 12.35 9.22
C ASN A 171 -13.68 10.83 9.40
N SER A 172 -14.69 10.20 10.01
CA SER A 172 -14.78 8.74 10.11
C SER A 172 -15.04 8.11 8.75
N GLU A 173 -16.01 8.63 7.98
CA GLU A 173 -16.34 8.12 6.64
C GLU A 173 -15.18 8.26 5.65
N ARG A 174 -14.29 9.25 5.82
CA ARG A 174 -13.10 9.43 4.97
C ARG A 174 -12.06 8.33 5.13
N LEU A 175 -12.02 7.69 6.29
CA LEU A 175 -11.09 6.61 6.64
C LEU A 175 -11.75 5.23 6.64
N ASP A 176 -13.07 5.17 6.47
CA ASP A 176 -13.83 3.92 6.44
C ASP A 176 -13.59 3.15 5.14
N MET A 177 -13.04 1.94 5.24
CA MET A 177 -12.78 1.07 4.09
C MET A 177 -14.05 0.73 3.30
N TYR A 178 -15.23 0.70 3.94
CA TYR A 178 -16.49 0.42 3.25
C TYR A 178 -17.00 1.62 2.44
N ASN A 179 -16.43 2.81 2.65
CA ASN A 179 -16.63 3.97 1.81
C ASN A 179 -15.65 4.01 0.62
N GLY A 180 -15.13 2.85 0.19
CA GLY A 180 -14.11 2.81 -0.83
C GLY A 180 -14.17 1.62 -1.78
N LEU A 181 -13.88 1.90 -3.04
CA LEU A 181 -13.70 0.89 -4.08
C LEU A 181 -12.28 0.98 -4.64
N LEU A 182 -11.66 -0.16 -4.87
CA LEU A 182 -10.39 -0.22 -5.61
C LEU A 182 -10.71 -0.40 -7.10
N LEU A 183 -10.44 0.60 -7.93
CA LEU A 183 -10.89 0.65 -9.32
C LEU A 183 -9.73 0.84 -10.30
N THR A 184 -9.89 0.36 -11.54
CA THR A 184 -9.00 0.77 -12.63
C THR A 184 -9.26 2.24 -13.00
N PRO A 185 -8.29 2.98 -13.57
CA PRO A 185 -8.43 4.42 -13.79
C PRO A 185 -9.64 4.83 -14.64
N ASN A 186 -10.01 4.03 -15.64
CA ASN A 186 -11.21 4.24 -16.46
C ASN A 186 -12.52 4.12 -15.64
N LEU A 187 -12.61 3.10 -14.79
CA LEU A 187 -13.77 2.88 -13.92
C LEU A 187 -13.87 3.95 -12.84
N ASP A 188 -12.75 4.27 -12.18
CA ASP A 188 -12.66 5.36 -11.21
C ASP A 188 -13.17 6.66 -11.80
N LYS A 189 -12.66 7.05 -12.98
CA LYS A 189 -13.05 8.32 -13.59
C LYS A 189 -14.52 8.37 -13.98
N ALA A 190 -15.06 7.27 -14.50
CA ALA A 190 -16.47 7.18 -14.84
C ALA A 190 -17.36 7.23 -13.57
N PHE A 191 -16.93 6.58 -12.49
CA PHE A 191 -17.64 6.53 -11.22
C PHE A 191 -17.63 7.90 -10.53
N ASP A 192 -16.47 8.51 -10.33
CA ASP A 192 -16.30 9.85 -9.73
C ASP A 192 -17.10 10.95 -10.46
N LYS A 193 -17.21 10.83 -11.80
CA LYS A 193 -18.00 11.76 -12.61
C LYS A 193 -19.49 11.45 -12.67
N GLY A 194 -19.95 10.41 -11.99
CA GLY A 194 -21.35 9.99 -11.94
C GLY A 194 -21.85 9.31 -13.21
N TYR A 195 -20.96 8.91 -14.13
CA TYR A 195 -21.32 8.21 -15.35
C TYR A 195 -21.60 6.73 -15.12
N ILE A 196 -21.08 6.16 -14.04
CA ILE A 196 -21.48 4.84 -13.57
C ILE A 196 -21.79 4.87 -12.08
N SER A 197 -22.58 3.91 -11.62
CA SER A 197 -22.76 3.58 -10.21
C SER A 197 -23.03 2.09 -10.06
N PHE A 198 -23.40 1.62 -8.87
CA PHE A 198 -23.75 0.22 -8.63
C PHE A 198 -25.06 0.11 -7.86
N ALA A 199 -25.92 -0.80 -8.27
CA ALA A 199 -27.12 -1.19 -7.56
C ALA A 199 -26.76 -1.93 -6.26
N ASP A 200 -27.71 -2.06 -5.34
CA ASP A 200 -27.49 -2.81 -4.07
C ASP A 200 -27.23 -4.31 -4.31
N THR A 201 -27.56 -4.80 -5.51
CA THR A 201 -27.23 -6.16 -5.98
C THR A 201 -25.79 -6.29 -6.47
N GLY A 202 -25.03 -5.19 -6.54
CA GLY A 202 -23.68 -5.14 -7.08
C GLY A 202 -23.60 -4.93 -8.60
N ARG A 203 -24.74 -4.96 -9.32
CA ARG A 203 -24.74 -4.71 -10.77
C ARG A 203 -24.39 -3.26 -11.09
N ILE A 204 -23.56 -3.05 -12.11
CA ILE A 204 -23.25 -1.71 -12.60
C ILE A 204 -24.50 -1.03 -13.16
N ILE A 205 -24.61 0.26 -12.93
CA ILE A 205 -25.61 1.16 -13.51
C ILE A 205 -24.84 2.14 -14.38
N ILE A 206 -25.14 2.17 -15.68
CA ILE A 206 -24.45 3.04 -16.64
C ILE A 206 -25.37 4.22 -16.98
N SER A 207 -24.85 5.43 -16.84
CA SER A 207 -25.52 6.66 -17.19
C SER A 207 -25.75 6.73 -18.71
N PRO A 208 -26.93 7.17 -19.16
CA PRO A 208 -27.16 7.42 -20.59
C PRO A 208 -26.26 8.53 -21.16
N LEU A 209 -25.64 9.35 -20.31
CA LEU A 209 -24.71 10.40 -20.71
C LEU A 209 -23.29 9.89 -20.99
N LEU A 210 -23.00 8.62 -20.70
CA LEU A 210 -21.70 8.03 -21.03
C LEU A 210 -21.67 7.59 -22.48
N GLU A 211 -20.96 8.34 -23.32
CA GLU A 211 -20.82 7.97 -24.73
C GLU A 211 -19.95 6.71 -24.89
N LYS A 212 -20.48 5.72 -25.61
CA LYS A 212 -19.81 4.47 -26.02
C LYS A 212 -19.01 3.79 -24.88
N PRO A 213 -19.67 3.36 -23.78
CA PRO A 213 -19.02 2.77 -22.61
C PRO A 213 -18.06 1.62 -22.96
N GLU A 214 -18.40 0.82 -23.96
CA GLU A 214 -17.62 -0.31 -24.45
C GLU A 214 -16.21 0.08 -24.94
N ILE A 215 -16.01 1.28 -25.50
CA ILE A 215 -14.69 1.74 -25.96
C ILE A 215 -13.72 1.89 -24.79
N ILE A 216 -14.23 2.29 -23.63
CA ILE A 216 -13.46 2.39 -22.38
C ILE A 216 -13.62 1.13 -21.52
N SER A 217 -14.02 0.01 -22.13
CA SER A 217 -14.16 -1.29 -21.50
C SER A 217 -15.17 -1.32 -20.35
N ILE A 218 -16.21 -0.48 -20.36
CA ILE A 218 -17.31 -0.51 -19.40
C ILE A 218 -18.51 -1.19 -20.07
N ASN A 219 -19.12 -2.17 -19.42
CA ASN A 219 -20.28 -2.87 -19.95
C ASN A 219 -21.26 -3.30 -18.85
N SER A 220 -22.50 -3.57 -19.21
CA SER A 220 -23.61 -3.85 -18.29
C SER A 220 -23.52 -5.21 -17.57
N SER A 221 -22.59 -6.08 -17.95
CA SER A 221 -22.35 -7.35 -17.27
C SER A 221 -21.45 -7.21 -16.03
N MET A 222 -20.82 -6.04 -15.85
CA MET A 222 -19.94 -5.78 -14.71
C MET A 222 -20.70 -5.79 -13.39
N THR A 223 -20.09 -6.44 -12.40
CA THR A 223 -20.62 -6.57 -11.04
C THR A 223 -19.53 -6.39 -10.01
N ILE A 224 -19.91 -5.97 -8.81
CA ILE A 224 -19.05 -5.93 -7.64
C ILE A 224 -19.68 -6.70 -6.49
N GLU A 225 -18.87 -7.34 -5.65
CA GLU A 225 -19.34 -8.01 -4.44
C GLU A 225 -19.47 -6.99 -3.31
N LEU A 226 -20.67 -6.85 -2.75
CA LEU A 226 -20.99 -5.80 -1.77
C LEU A 226 -21.42 -6.37 -0.42
N LEU A 227 -20.78 -5.87 0.63
CA LEU A 227 -21.32 -5.91 2.00
C LEU A 227 -22.37 -4.82 2.24
N ASN A 228 -23.13 -4.94 3.33
CA ASN A 228 -24.23 -4.02 3.64
C ASN A 228 -23.74 -2.59 3.93
N GLU A 229 -22.53 -2.46 4.47
CA GLU A 229 -21.86 -1.21 4.80
C GLU A 229 -21.61 -0.35 3.55
N HIS A 230 -21.21 -0.98 2.43
CA HIS A 230 -21.04 -0.27 1.15
C HIS A 230 -22.35 0.30 0.62
N LYS A 231 -23.48 -0.38 0.86
CA LYS A 231 -24.78 0.00 0.29
C LYS A 231 -25.25 1.35 0.80
N ILE A 232 -24.90 1.71 2.02
CA ILE A 232 -25.22 3.02 2.61
C ILE A 232 -24.55 4.14 1.80
N TYR A 233 -23.26 3.97 1.48
CA TYR A 233 -22.51 4.93 0.67
C TYR A 233 -22.97 4.91 -0.79
N LEU A 234 -23.23 3.73 -1.36
CA LEU A 234 -23.69 3.62 -2.75
C LEU A 234 -25.08 4.23 -2.94
N LYS A 235 -25.96 4.14 -1.93
CA LYS A 235 -27.22 4.86 -1.94
C LYS A 235 -26.99 6.36 -2.07
N PHE A 236 -26.10 6.93 -1.24
CA PHE A 236 -25.73 8.35 -1.37
C PHE A 236 -25.19 8.67 -2.77
N HIS A 237 -24.27 7.86 -3.30
CA HIS A 237 -23.70 8.07 -4.63
C HIS A 237 -24.77 8.08 -5.72
N ARG A 238 -25.72 7.13 -5.69
CA ARG A 238 -26.82 7.07 -6.67
C ARG A 238 -27.75 8.28 -6.58
N GLU A 239 -27.95 8.83 -5.39
CA GLU A 239 -28.86 9.97 -5.17
C GLU A 239 -28.21 11.34 -5.44
N ASN A 240 -26.88 11.46 -5.28
CA ASN A 240 -26.21 12.77 -5.25
C ASN A 240 -25.10 12.93 -6.29
N VAL A 241 -24.54 11.85 -6.83
CA VAL A 241 -23.39 11.87 -7.74
C VAL A 241 -23.76 11.33 -9.12
N TYR A 242 -24.48 10.22 -9.16
CA TYR A 242 -24.89 9.56 -10.40
C TYR A 242 -25.77 10.47 -11.28
N LYS A 243 -25.45 10.52 -12.57
CA LYS A 243 -26.18 11.33 -13.56
C LYS A 243 -27.19 10.45 -14.28
N ASN A 244 -28.47 10.71 -14.04
CA ASN A 244 -29.57 9.93 -14.60
C ASN A 244 -30.16 10.52 -15.89
N THR A 245 -29.93 11.79 -16.19
CA THR A 245 -30.40 12.52 -17.39
C THR A 245 -29.49 13.69 -17.72
#